data_AF-A0A814U8J4-F1
#
_entry.id   AF-A0A814U8J4-F1
#
_cell.length_a   1.000
_cell.length_b   1.000
_cell.length_c   1.000
_cell.angle_alpha   90.00
_cell.angle_beta   90.00
_cell.angle_gamma   90.00
#
_symmetry.space_group_name_H-M   'P 1'
#
loop_
_entity.id
_entity.type
_entity.pdbx_description
1 polymer ?
#
loop_
_entity_poly.entity_id
_entity_poly.type
_entity_poly.pdbx_seq_one_letter_code
_entity_poly.pdbx_strand_id
1 'polypeptide(L)'
;MNDNQNSFLSSSQPVEIIEGNITSTSNQNEFSTLDEPIFETIKRDLYAVLRKFGHALIPRKSLTLLQQWDLWGPLILVTTLAILLQSNSTKTSSGIHFAEVFTLMLIGSIIVTINSQLLGGKISFFQSVCVLGYCLLPLLISAFISYFLFYLPFKAILHIIRFLIVMSAFIWTMYASIRFLGQTQQSNRRMLVLYPIFLFYFLVSWLIILRTHSK
;
A
#
# COMPACT_ATOMS: atom_id res chain seq x y z
N MET A 1 -70.15 -19.77 17.70
CA MET A 1 -71.39 -18.97 17.71
C MET A 1 -71.20 -17.91 18.80
N ASN A 2 -70.87 -16.68 18.37
CA ASN A 2 -71.32 -15.37 18.86
C ASN A 2 -72.13 -15.33 20.17
N ASP A 3 -72.07 -14.32 21.05
CA ASP A 3 -71.52 -12.96 21.01
C ASP A 3 -71.50 -12.40 22.45
N ASN A 4 -70.56 -11.47 22.70
CA ASN A 4 -70.66 -10.19 23.41
C ASN A 4 -71.65 -10.02 24.59
N GLN A 5 -71.19 -9.45 25.72
CA GLN A 5 -71.35 -8.00 26.01
C GLN A 5 -70.94 -7.56 27.44
N ASN A 6 -70.27 -6.39 27.49
CA ASN A 6 -70.32 -5.34 28.53
C ASN A 6 -69.52 -5.59 29.83
N SER A 7 -68.79 -4.64 30.44
CA SER A 7 -68.88 -3.17 30.45
C SER A 7 -67.67 -2.52 31.16
N PHE A 8 -67.19 -1.40 30.61
CA PHE A 8 -66.77 -0.15 31.28
C PHE A 8 -65.83 -0.16 32.53
N LEU A 9 -64.61 0.42 32.39
CA LEU A 9 -64.23 1.73 33.00
C LEU A 9 -62.75 2.12 32.73
N SER A 10 -62.59 3.29 32.09
CA SER A 10 -61.63 4.39 32.32
C SER A 10 -60.18 4.10 32.79
N SER A 11 -59.20 4.49 31.95
CA SER A 11 -58.09 5.34 32.42
C SER A 11 -57.44 6.10 31.26
N SER A 12 -57.44 7.42 31.39
CA SER A 12 -56.93 8.42 30.46
C SER A 12 -55.41 8.56 30.58
N GLN A 13 -54.68 8.58 29.46
CA GLN A 13 -53.38 9.28 29.31
C GLN A 13 -53.28 9.77 27.85
N PRO A 14 -52.96 11.05 27.57
CA PRO A 14 -52.88 11.57 26.21
C PRO A 14 -51.55 11.17 25.55
N VAL A 15 -51.59 10.68 24.31
CA VAL A 15 -50.40 10.46 23.47
C VAL A 15 -50.27 11.64 22.52
N GLU A 16 -49.12 12.31 22.62
CA GLU A 16 -48.70 13.47 21.84
C GLU A 16 -48.52 13.07 20.36
N ILE A 17 -49.32 13.67 19.46
CA ILE A 17 -49.21 13.50 18.00
C ILE A 17 -48.07 14.40 17.52
N ILE A 18 -46.94 13.81 17.12
CA ILE A 18 -45.84 14.52 16.46
C ILE A 18 -46.18 14.63 14.96
N GLU A 19 -46.60 15.81 14.51
CA GLU A 19 -46.77 16.11 13.08
C GLU A 19 -45.39 16.23 12.38
N GLY A 20 -45.13 15.33 11.44
CA GLY A 20 -43.97 15.40 10.53
C GLY A 20 -44.31 16.19 9.26
N ASN A 21 -43.68 17.34 9.07
CA ASN A 21 -43.74 18.13 7.84
C ASN A 21 -42.72 17.58 6.81
N ILE A 22 -43.21 16.97 5.73
CA ILE A 22 -42.38 16.55 4.59
C ILE A 22 -42.58 17.58 3.46
N THR A 23 -41.59 18.43 3.23
CA THR A 23 -41.50 19.25 2.02
C THR A 23 -40.64 18.53 1.00
N SER A 24 -41.29 17.93 0.00
CA SER A 24 -40.67 17.38 -1.19
C SER A 24 -40.65 18.42 -2.30
N THR A 25 -39.46 18.87 -2.72
CA THR A 25 -39.30 19.58 -4.00
C THR A 25 -38.28 18.81 -4.85
N SER A 26 -38.80 18.06 -5.81
CA SER A 26 -38.02 17.52 -6.92
C SER A 26 -37.79 18.63 -7.95
N ASN A 27 -36.54 18.89 -8.30
CA ASN A 27 -36.15 19.30 -9.64
C ASN A 27 -34.78 18.67 -9.93
N GLN A 28 -34.80 17.63 -10.76
CA GLN A 28 -33.64 17.00 -11.39
C GLN A 28 -33.41 17.65 -12.76
N ASN A 29 -32.16 17.58 -13.22
CA ASN A 29 -31.58 17.91 -14.54
C ASN A 29 -31.00 19.34 -14.66
N GLU A 30 -29.75 19.61 -15.07
CA GLU A 30 -28.52 18.83 -15.32
C GLU A 30 -27.45 19.83 -15.80
N PHE A 31 -26.15 19.48 -15.70
CA PHE A 31 -24.91 20.19 -16.08
C PHE A 31 -24.33 21.24 -15.10
N SER A 32 -23.17 21.08 -14.46
CA SER A 32 -22.06 20.13 -14.67
C SER A 32 -21.42 19.73 -13.33
N THR A 33 -21.74 18.52 -12.87
CA THR A 33 -21.16 17.83 -11.69
C THR A 33 -19.87 17.07 -12.04
N LEU A 34 -19.28 17.36 -13.21
CA LEU A 34 -18.05 16.72 -13.69
C LEU A 34 -16.76 17.49 -13.32
N ASP A 35 -16.88 18.59 -12.57
CA ASP A 35 -15.74 19.46 -12.20
C ASP A 35 -15.49 19.56 -10.69
N GLU A 36 -16.26 18.84 -9.85
CA GLU A 36 -15.75 18.58 -8.51
C GLU A 36 -14.58 17.62 -8.69
N PRO A 37 -13.32 18.03 -8.45
CA PRO A 37 -12.17 17.26 -8.87
C PRO A 37 -12.27 15.90 -8.20
N ILE A 38 -12.54 14.88 -9.03
CA ILE A 38 -12.58 13.46 -8.68
C ILE A 38 -11.30 13.09 -7.92
N PHE A 39 -10.24 13.84 -8.17
CA PHE A 39 -8.96 13.81 -7.48
C PHE A 39 -9.03 14.13 -5.98
N GLU A 40 -9.86 15.07 -5.50
CA GLU A 40 -10.01 15.35 -4.06
C GLU A 40 -10.76 14.21 -3.35
N THR A 41 -11.69 13.54 -4.04
CA THR A 41 -12.34 12.32 -3.54
C THR A 41 -11.38 11.12 -3.53
N ILE A 42 -10.63 10.91 -4.62
CA ILE A 42 -9.62 9.84 -4.74
C ILE A 42 -8.45 10.07 -3.79
N LYS A 43 -8.01 11.30 -3.59
CA LYS A 43 -6.93 11.66 -2.64
C LYS A 43 -7.38 11.47 -1.21
N ARG A 44 -8.62 11.78 -0.88
CA ARG A 44 -9.20 11.52 0.45
C ARG A 44 -9.37 10.02 0.71
N ASP A 45 -9.78 9.24 -0.28
CA ASP A 45 -9.86 7.77 -0.19
C ASP A 45 -8.48 7.11 -0.19
N LEU A 46 -7.55 7.55 -1.03
CA LEU A 46 -6.16 7.09 -1.05
C LEU A 46 -5.44 7.46 0.24
N TYR A 47 -5.69 8.63 0.82
CA TYR A 47 -5.11 9.07 2.09
C TYR A 47 -5.79 8.41 3.29
N ALA A 48 -7.07 8.01 3.20
CA ALA A 48 -7.74 7.17 4.20
C ALA A 48 -7.29 5.70 4.13
N VAL A 49 -7.00 5.19 2.92
CA VAL A 49 -6.39 3.88 2.67
C VAL A 49 -4.91 3.89 3.10
N LEU A 50 -4.12 4.93 2.78
CA LEU A 50 -2.74 5.10 3.26
C LEU A 50 -2.67 5.23 4.79
N ARG A 51 -3.65 5.87 5.44
CA ARG A 51 -3.75 5.91 6.92
C ARG A 51 -4.00 4.51 7.52
N LYS A 52 -4.76 3.66 6.82
CA LYS A 52 -4.98 2.24 7.19
C LYS A 52 -3.77 1.34 6.82
N PHE A 53 -3.04 1.64 5.75
CA PHE A 53 -1.74 1.02 5.40
C PHE A 53 -0.60 1.46 6.33
N GLY A 54 -0.68 2.66 6.92
CA GLY A 54 0.17 3.09 8.03
C GLY A 54 0.01 2.21 9.27
N HIS A 55 -1.11 1.50 9.40
CA HIS A 55 -1.32 0.46 10.41
C HIS A 55 -0.79 -0.93 9.97
N ALA A 56 -0.51 -1.15 8.68
CA ALA A 56 0.19 -2.33 8.13
C ALA A 56 1.72 -2.17 8.16
N LEU A 57 2.20 -0.94 8.35
CA LEU A 57 3.56 -0.61 8.79
C LEU A 57 3.82 -1.12 10.24
N ILE A 58 2.75 -1.42 10.99
CA ILE A 58 2.73 -2.08 12.30
C ILE A 58 2.33 -3.55 12.11
N PRO A 59 2.99 -4.51 12.79
CA PRO A 59 2.78 -5.93 12.56
C PRO A 59 1.41 -6.36 13.10
N ARG A 60 0.35 -6.30 12.28
CA ARG A 60 -0.95 -6.90 12.58
C ARG A 60 -1.15 -8.21 11.81
N LYS A 61 -1.00 -9.28 12.59
CA LYS A 61 -1.47 -10.69 12.55
C LYS A 61 -2.30 -11.30 11.39
N SER A 62 -2.74 -10.63 10.33
CA SER A 62 -3.63 -11.27 9.35
C SER A 62 -2.91 -11.68 8.07
N LEU A 63 -2.11 -12.76 8.19
CA LEU A 63 -1.59 -13.56 7.07
C LEU A 63 -2.69 -14.06 6.11
N THR A 64 -3.95 -14.05 6.56
CA THR A 64 -5.10 -14.54 5.80
C THR A 64 -5.51 -13.64 4.63
N LEU A 65 -5.19 -12.34 4.66
CA LEU A 65 -5.56 -11.41 3.57
C LEU A 65 -4.50 -11.35 2.45
N LEU A 66 -3.22 -11.60 2.75
CA LEU A 66 -2.14 -11.68 1.75
C LEU A 66 -1.95 -13.09 1.17
N GLN A 67 -2.72 -14.07 1.64
CA GLN A 67 -2.79 -15.43 1.09
C GLN A 67 -3.71 -15.52 -0.14
N GLN A 68 -4.47 -14.45 -0.41
CA GLN A 68 -5.17 -14.28 -1.68
C GLN A 68 -4.19 -13.67 -2.68
N TRP A 69 -4.19 -14.19 -3.90
CA TRP A 69 -3.18 -13.97 -4.93
C TRP A 69 -3.29 -12.57 -5.54
N ASP A 70 -3.01 -11.56 -4.73
CA ASP A 70 -3.07 -10.15 -5.09
C ASP A 70 -1.74 -9.72 -5.74
N LEU A 71 -1.62 -10.02 -7.03
CA LEU A 71 -0.48 -9.56 -7.84
C LEU A 71 -0.64 -8.09 -8.27
N TRP A 72 -1.85 -7.52 -8.20
CA TRP A 72 -2.13 -6.17 -8.69
C TRP A 72 -1.50 -5.10 -7.79
N GLY A 73 -1.52 -5.27 -6.46
CA GLY A 73 -0.86 -4.35 -5.54
C GLY A 73 0.66 -4.21 -5.75
N PRO A 74 1.44 -5.31 -5.67
CA PRO A 74 2.87 -5.31 -5.96
C PRO A 74 3.20 -4.75 -7.35
N LEU A 75 2.41 -5.10 -8.37
CA LEU A 75 2.59 -4.62 -9.73
C LEU A 75 2.42 -3.11 -9.81
N ILE A 76 1.38 -2.54 -9.19
CA ILE A 76 1.17 -1.09 -9.14
C ILE A 76 2.34 -0.40 -8.41
N LEU A 77 2.82 -0.95 -7.30
CA LEU A 77 3.94 -0.37 -6.56
C LEU A 77 5.24 -0.37 -7.38
N VAL A 78 5.57 -1.49 -8.03
CA VAL A 78 6.74 -1.63 -8.91
C VAL A 78 6.65 -0.71 -10.12
N THR A 79 5.46 -0.61 -10.73
CA THR A 79 5.21 0.27 -11.88
C THR A 79 5.35 1.74 -11.50
N THR A 80 4.79 2.13 -10.35
CA THR A 80 4.92 3.50 -9.83
C THR A 80 6.39 3.82 -9.52
N LEU A 81 7.13 2.87 -8.94
CA LEU A 81 8.56 3.02 -8.70
C LEU A 81 9.33 3.22 -10.01
N ALA A 82 9.05 2.41 -11.03
CA ALA A 82 9.66 2.53 -12.35
C ALA A 82 9.37 3.89 -13.01
N ILE A 83 8.13 4.40 -12.90
CA ILE A 83 7.75 5.73 -13.41
C ILE A 83 8.51 6.85 -12.67
N LEU A 84 8.64 6.76 -11.35
CA LEU A 84 9.43 7.73 -10.57
C LEU A 84 10.91 7.67 -10.97
N LEU A 85 11.43 6.49 -11.24
CA LEU A 85 12.80 6.27 -11.72
C LEU A 85 13.00 6.81 -13.16
N GLN A 86 11.96 6.69 -14.00
CA GLN A 86 11.92 7.18 -15.39
C GLN A 86 11.98 8.70 -15.48
N SER A 87 11.22 9.40 -14.63
CA SER A 87 11.14 10.87 -14.59
C SER A 87 12.51 11.53 -14.40
N ASN A 88 13.50 10.74 -13.97
CA ASN A 88 14.88 11.18 -13.80
C ASN A 88 15.79 10.97 -15.03
N SER A 89 15.31 10.46 -16.18
CA SER A 89 16.13 10.18 -17.38
C SER A 89 15.73 11.01 -18.58
N THR A 90 16.74 11.44 -19.33
CA THR A 90 16.58 12.02 -20.66
C THR A 90 16.04 10.97 -21.64
N LYS A 91 14.82 11.22 -22.10
CA LYS A 91 14.07 10.64 -23.23
C LYS A 91 14.89 9.72 -24.15
N THR A 92 14.64 8.41 -24.09
CA THR A 92 14.73 7.42 -25.20
C THR A 92 14.41 5.98 -24.73
N SER A 93 14.48 5.67 -23.43
CA SER A 93 14.46 4.26 -22.94
C SER A 93 13.33 3.90 -21.97
N SER A 94 12.09 4.34 -22.21
CA SER A 94 11.00 4.20 -21.21
C SER A 94 10.66 2.76 -20.81
N GLY A 95 10.68 1.84 -21.78
CA GLY A 95 10.41 0.43 -21.52
C GLY A 95 11.50 -0.29 -20.72
N ILE A 96 12.75 0.19 -20.80
CA ILE A 96 13.89 -0.46 -20.15
C ILE A 96 13.80 -0.33 -18.62
N HIS A 97 13.39 0.83 -18.11
CA HIS A 97 13.30 1.06 -16.66
C HIS A 97 12.16 0.26 -16.01
N PHE A 98 11.04 0.11 -16.70
CA PHE A 98 9.98 -0.78 -16.23
C PHE A 98 10.45 -2.22 -16.19
N ALA A 99 11.08 -2.70 -17.27
CA ALA A 99 11.62 -4.05 -17.34
C ALA A 99 12.67 -4.30 -16.25
N GLU A 100 13.54 -3.33 -15.97
CA GLU A 100 14.56 -3.41 -14.91
C GLU A 100 13.95 -3.70 -13.53
N VAL A 101 13.03 -2.85 -13.06
CA VAL A 101 12.42 -3.02 -11.73
C VAL A 101 11.53 -4.26 -11.68
N PHE A 102 10.81 -4.55 -12.77
CA PHE A 102 9.95 -5.73 -12.88
C PHE A 102 10.75 -7.04 -12.85
N THR A 103 11.82 -7.12 -13.64
CA THR A 103 12.71 -8.28 -13.68
C THR A 103 13.41 -8.47 -12.33
N LEU A 104 13.86 -7.40 -11.69
CA LEU A 104 14.43 -7.45 -10.34
C LEU A 104 13.42 -7.99 -9.32
N MET A 105 12.15 -7.57 -9.41
CA MET A 105 11.06 -8.07 -8.57
C MET A 105 10.80 -9.58 -8.77
N LEU A 106 10.68 -10.02 -10.02
CA LEU A 106 10.42 -11.42 -10.33
C LEU A 106 11.59 -12.32 -9.92
N ILE A 107 12.80 -12.01 -10.36
CA ILE A 107 14.00 -12.81 -10.06
C ILE A 107 14.29 -12.79 -8.56
N GLY A 108 14.19 -11.62 -7.92
CA GLY A 108 14.36 -11.48 -6.48
C GLY A 108 13.38 -12.36 -5.71
N SER A 109 12.11 -12.38 -6.11
CA SER A 109 11.13 -13.24 -5.48
C SER A 109 11.38 -14.73 -5.74
N ILE A 110 11.84 -15.13 -6.94
CA ILE A 110 12.21 -16.52 -7.23
C ILE A 110 13.33 -16.96 -6.29
N ILE A 111 14.40 -16.16 -6.16
CA ILE A 111 15.54 -16.45 -5.30
C ILE A 111 15.11 -16.59 -3.83
N VAL A 112 14.32 -15.63 -3.32
CA VAL A 112 13.80 -15.66 -1.94
C VAL A 112 12.89 -16.86 -1.72
N THR A 113 12.04 -17.20 -2.69
CA THR A 113 11.13 -18.35 -2.60
C THR A 113 11.90 -19.66 -2.54
N ILE A 114 12.85 -19.89 -3.47
CA ILE A 114 13.64 -21.12 -3.51
C ILE A 114 14.44 -21.26 -2.21
N ASN A 115 15.09 -20.19 -1.74
CA ASN A 115 15.81 -20.20 -0.47
C ASN A 115 14.87 -20.53 0.71
N SER A 116 13.67 -19.93 0.74
CA SER A 116 12.67 -20.20 1.77
C SER A 116 12.17 -21.65 1.74
N GLN A 117 11.99 -22.24 0.56
CA GLN A 117 11.56 -23.63 0.40
C GLN A 117 12.65 -24.63 0.80
N LEU A 118 13.90 -24.38 0.41
CA LEU A 118 15.06 -25.21 0.80
C LEU A 118 15.25 -25.28 2.32
N LEU A 119 14.84 -24.22 3.03
CA LEU A 119 14.91 -24.15 4.48
C LEU A 119 13.73 -24.82 5.21
N GLY A 120 12.79 -25.40 4.46
CA GLY A 120 11.61 -26.09 4.97
C GLY A 120 10.39 -25.19 5.16
N GLY A 121 10.40 -23.98 4.59
CA GLY A 121 9.24 -23.09 4.59
C GLY A 121 8.17 -23.48 3.58
N LYS A 122 6.91 -23.45 4.01
CA LYS A 122 5.75 -23.70 3.13
C LYS A 122 5.25 -22.40 2.51
N ILE A 123 6.08 -21.73 1.71
CA ILE A 123 5.71 -20.48 1.04
C ILE A 123 5.66 -20.66 -0.48
N SER A 124 4.57 -20.20 -1.10
CA SER A 124 4.41 -20.18 -2.56
C SER A 124 5.20 -19.01 -3.17
N PHE A 125 5.61 -19.15 -4.43
CA PHE A 125 6.29 -18.10 -5.19
C PHE A 125 5.50 -16.79 -5.20
N PHE A 126 4.21 -16.86 -5.52
CA PHE A 126 3.37 -15.67 -5.63
C PHE A 126 3.17 -14.96 -4.30
N GLN A 127 3.10 -15.73 -3.19
CA GLN A 127 3.05 -15.14 -1.86
C GLN A 127 4.34 -14.38 -1.53
N SER A 128 5.49 -14.91 -1.90
CA SER A 128 6.76 -14.19 -1.80
C SER A 128 6.76 -12.92 -2.65
N VAL A 129 6.26 -12.96 -3.89
CA VAL A 129 6.14 -11.77 -4.76
C VAL A 129 5.27 -10.72 -4.08
N CYS A 130 4.10 -11.11 -3.58
CA CYS A 130 3.19 -10.20 -2.91
C CYS A 130 3.83 -9.55 -1.69
N VAL A 131 4.35 -10.35 -0.75
CA VAL A 131 4.93 -9.81 0.49
C VAL A 131 6.13 -8.91 0.21
N LEU A 132 7.05 -9.36 -0.66
CA LEU A 132 8.23 -8.57 -1.00
C LEU A 132 7.85 -7.23 -1.62
N GLY A 133 6.83 -7.23 -2.49
CA GLY A 133 6.37 -6.06 -3.22
C GLY A 133 5.61 -5.07 -2.36
N TYR A 134 4.73 -5.53 -1.47
CA TYR A 134 4.06 -4.63 -0.51
C TYR A 134 5.04 -3.97 0.46
N CYS A 135 6.07 -4.72 0.86
CA CYS A 135 7.12 -4.17 1.70
C CYS A 135 7.97 -3.12 0.98
N LEU A 136 7.86 -2.91 -0.35
CA LEU A 136 8.54 -1.82 -1.06
C LEU A 136 7.91 -0.44 -0.84
N LEU A 137 6.72 -0.37 -0.26
CA LEU A 137 5.98 0.89 -0.11
C LEU A 137 6.79 2.01 0.61
N PRO A 138 7.51 1.77 1.72
CA PRO A 138 8.36 2.79 2.33
C PRO A 138 9.52 3.26 1.44
N LEU A 139 10.08 2.36 0.61
CA LEU A 139 11.07 2.71 -0.41
C LEU A 139 10.45 3.61 -1.49
N LEU A 140 9.24 3.28 -1.93
CA LEU A 140 8.51 4.08 -2.92
C LEU A 140 8.24 5.50 -2.42
N ILE A 141 7.78 5.64 -1.16
CA ILE A 141 7.57 6.95 -0.53
C ILE A 141 8.88 7.74 -0.47
N SER A 142 9.99 7.08 -0.14
CA SER A 142 11.31 7.71 -0.10
C SER A 142 11.78 8.20 -1.47
N ALA A 143 11.51 7.43 -2.53
CA ALA A 143 11.78 7.83 -3.91
C ALA A 143 10.90 9.02 -4.32
N PHE A 144 9.63 9.04 -3.92
CA PHE A 144 8.72 10.16 -4.17
C PHE A 144 9.14 11.45 -3.46
N ILE A 145 9.50 11.37 -2.18
CA ILE A 145 10.05 12.49 -1.41
C ILE A 145 11.34 12.99 -2.05
N SER A 146 12.21 12.05 -2.47
CA SER A 146 13.45 12.40 -3.16
C SER A 146 13.17 13.15 -4.45
N TYR A 147 12.19 12.73 -5.26
CA TYR A 147 11.76 13.44 -6.46
C TYR A 147 11.31 14.87 -6.12
N PHE A 148 10.47 15.07 -5.09
CA PHE A 148 10.02 16.40 -4.69
C PHE A 148 11.17 17.30 -4.19
N LEU A 149 12.14 16.73 -3.48
CA LEU A 149 13.34 17.44 -3.02
C LEU A 149 14.20 17.98 -4.18
N PHE A 150 13.98 17.55 -5.42
CA PHE A 150 14.74 18.04 -6.58
C PHE A 150 14.50 19.53 -6.89
N TYR A 151 13.32 20.06 -6.54
CA TYR A 151 12.93 21.43 -6.88
C TYR A 151 13.62 22.51 -6.01
N LEU A 152 14.36 22.10 -4.98
CA LEU A 152 15.04 23.02 -4.06
C LEU A 152 16.46 23.38 -4.55
N PRO A 153 16.94 24.61 -4.27
CA PRO A 153 18.22 25.12 -4.79
C PRO A 153 19.47 24.50 -4.13
N PHE A 154 19.37 23.90 -2.94
CA PHE A 154 20.51 23.44 -2.13
C PHE A 154 20.98 22.01 -2.47
N LYS A 155 21.55 21.79 -3.66
CA LYS A 155 21.84 20.44 -4.18
C LYS A 155 22.71 19.54 -3.28
N ALA A 156 23.77 20.07 -2.67
CA ALA A 156 24.73 19.27 -1.90
C ALA A 156 24.13 18.68 -0.60
N ILE A 157 23.49 19.52 0.21
CA ILE A 157 22.85 19.12 1.48
C ILE A 157 21.67 18.18 1.21
N LEU A 158 20.88 18.46 0.17
CA LEU A 158 19.74 17.63 -0.23
C LEU A 158 20.17 16.23 -0.67
N HIS A 159 21.37 16.08 -1.25
CA HIS A 159 21.90 14.78 -1.63
C HIS A 159 22.12 13.88 -0.40
N ILE A 160 22.72 14.42 0.65
CA ILE A 160 22.95 13.72 1.93
C ILE A 160 21.62 13.38 2.61
N ILE A 161 20.67 14.33 2.65
CA ILE A 161 19.35 14.10 3.23
C ILE A 161 18.61 12.97 2.50
N ARG A 162 18.63 12.97 1.16
CA ARG A 162 18.04 11.91 0.33
C ARG A 162 18.65 10.54 0.63
N PHE A 163 19.98 10.47 0.73
CA PHE A 163 20.67 9.23 1.08
C PHE A 163 20.19 8.69 2.44
N LEU A 164 20.10 9.55 3.46
CA LEU A 164 19.61 9.17 4.80
C LEU A 164 18.16 8.70 4.80
N ILE A 165 17.29 9.34 4.00
CA ILE A 165 15.88 8.95 3.87
C ILE A 165 15.79 7.54 3.25
N VAL A 166 16.51 7.28 2.16
CA VAL A 166 16.49 5.97 1.49
C VAL A 166 17.05 4.88 2.41
N MET A 167 18.12 5.15 3.16
CA MET A 167 18.68 4.22 4.13
C MET A 167 17.71 3.90 5.27
N SER A 168 17.00 4.91 5.78
CA SER A 168 15.99 4.71 6.83
C SER A 168 14.83 3.84 6.32
N ALA A 169 14.38 4.07 5.09
CA ALA A 169 13.35 3.25 4.47
C ALA A 169 13.84 1.83 4.16
N PHE A 170 15.09 1.66 3.73
CA PHE A 170 15.70 0.34 3.56
C PHE A 170 15.64 -0.49 4.84
N ILE A 171 16.05 0.09 5.97
CA ILE A 171 15.99 -0.58 7.27
C ILE A 171 14.53 -0.95 7.61
N TRP A 172 13.60 -0.02 7.37
CA TRP A 172 12.19 -0.24 7.65
C TRP A 172 11.57 -1.37 6.82
N THR A 173 11.81 -1.37 5.51
CA THR A 173 11.29 -2.38 4.58
C THR A 173 11.87 -3.76 4.87
N MET A 174 13.16 -3.82 5.19
CA MET A 174 13.84 -5.04 5.60
C MET A 174 13.24 -5.59 6.90
N TYR A 175 13.04 -4.74 7.91
CA TYR A 175 12.36 -5.12 9.16
C TYR A 175 10.93 -5.65 8.93
N ALA A 176 10.13 -4.97 8.11
CA ALA A 176 8.78 -5.39 7.77
C ALA A 176 8.79 -6.76 7.09
N SER A 177 9.63 -6.95 6.07
CA SER A 177 9.74 -8.20 5.33
C SER A 177 10.17 -9.37 6.19
N ILE A 178 11.16 -9.20 7.08
CA ILE A 178 11.55 -10.23 8.06
C ILE A 178 10.38 -10.61 8.96
N ARG A 179 9.61 -9.63 9.45
CA ARG A 179 8.47 -9.92 10.33
C ARG A 179 7.40 -10.73 9.63
N PHE A 180 7.18 -10.53 8.33
CA PHE A 180 6.20 -11.28 7.53
C PHE A 180 6.71 -12.66 7.12
N LEU A 181 7.89 -12.76 6.49
CA LEU A 181 8.44 -14.04 6.05
C LEU A 181 9.00 -14.88 7.21
N GLY A 182 9.49 -14.25 8.28
CA GLY A 182 10.02 -14.95 9.46
C GLY A 182 8.96 -15.68 10.29
N GLN A 183 7.68 -15.40 10.09
CA GLN A 183 6.57 -16.15 10.71
C GLN A 183 6.32 -17.50 10.04
N THR A 184 6.66 -17.67 8.77
CA THR A 184 6.46 -18.93 8.04
C THR A 184 7.60 -19.93 8.26
N GLN A 185 8.67 -19.49 8.92
CA GLN A 185 9.93 -20.22 9.09
C GLN A 185 10.18 -20.58 10.56
N GLN A 186 10.83 -21.74 10.77
CA GLN A 186 11.28 -22.16 12.09
C GLN A 186 12.28 -21.15 12.68
N SER A 187 12.14 -20.82 13.97
CA SER A 187 12.94 -19.76 14.61
C SER A 187 14.45 -19.97 14.48
N ASN A 188 14.91 -21.22 14.39
CA ASN A 188 16.33 -21.58 14.30
C ASN A 188 16.96 -21.30 12.91
N ARG A 189 16.17 -21.06 11.86
CA ARG A 189 16.67 -20.87 10.48
C ARG A 189 16.42 -19.48 9.91
N ARG A 190 15.93 -18.54 10.73
CA ARG A 190 15.53 -17.19 10.29
C ARG A 190 16.67 -16.36 9.71
N MET A 191 17.90 -16.51 10.24
CA MET A 191 19.05 -15.75 9.72
C MET A 191 19.45 -16.17 8.31
N LEU A 192 19.22 -17.41 7.90
CA LEU A 192 19.59 -17.88 6.57
C LEU A 192 18.62 -17.35 5.49
N VAL A 193 17.33 -17.21 5.84
CA VAL A 193 16.31 -16.60 4.95
C VAL A 193 16.54 -15.11 4.78
N LEU A 194 17.19 -14.45 5.74
CA LEU A 194 17.47 -13.02 5.69
C LEU A 194 18.40 -12.64 4.53
N TYR A 195 19.36 -13.49 4.18
CA TYR A 195 20.38 -13.16 3.17
C TYR A 195 19.80 -12.72 1.81
N PRO A 196 18.95 -13.52 1.12
CA PRO A 196 18.36 -13.12 -0.15
C PRO A 196 17.39 -11.94 -0.02
N ILE A 197 16.70 -11.80 1.12
CA ILE A 197 15.79 -10.67 1.39
C ILE A 197 16.57 -9.37 1.51
N PHE A 198 17.67 -9.37 2.27
CA PHE A 198 18.57 -8.23 2.40
C PHE A 198 19.12 -7.82 1.04
N LEU A 199 19.64 -8.78 0.27
CA LEU A 199 20.21 -8.53 -1.06
C LEU A 199 19.17 -7.92 -2.00
N PHE A 200 17.94 -8.45 -2.00
CA PHE A 200 16.83 -7.91 -2.79
C PHE A 200 16.56 -6.44 -2.49
N TYR A 201 16.29 -6.07 -1.23
CA TYR A 201 16.00 -4.67 -0.89
C TYR A 201 17.23 -3.78 -1.07
N PHE A 202 18.43 -4.32 -0.86
CA PHE A 202 19.66 -3.58 -1.06
C PHE A 202 19.80 -3.17 -2.52
N LEU A 203 19.54 -4.09 -3.46
CA LEU A 203 19.56 -3.77 -4.89
C LEU A 203 18.49 -2.73 -5.27
N VAL A 204 17.27 -2.80 -4.73
CA VAL A 204 16.24 -1.79 -5.01
C VAL A 204 16.62 -0.42 -4.43
N SER A 205 17.07 -0.37 -3.17
CA SER A 205 17.55 0.87 -2.56
C SER A 205 18.74 1.46 -3.30
N TRP A 206 19.69 0.61 -3.71
CA TRP A 206 20.82 0.99 -4.52
C TRP A 206 20.39 1.58 -5.86
N LEU A 207 19.44 0.94 -6.54
CA LEU A 207 18.88 1.42 -7.80
C LEU A 207 18.26 2.83 -7.65
N ILE A 208 17.50 3.06 -6.57
CA ILE A 208 16.92 4.39 -6.27
C ILE A 208 18.03 5.44 -6.08
N ILE A 209 19.09 5.11 -5.33
CA ILE A 209 20.20 6.03 -5.05
C ILE A 209 20.97 6.34 -6.33
N LEU A 210 21.38 5.31 -7.08
CA LEU A 210 22.14 5.43 -8.31
C LEU A 210 21.44 6.36 -9.30
N ARG A 211 20.12 6.19 -9.45
CA ARG A 211 19.34 7.01 -10.37
C ARG A 211 19.18 8.45 -9.91
N THR A 212 19.07 8.64 -8.60
CA THR A 212 18.96 9.96 -8.01
C THR A 212 20.29 10.74 -8.09
N HIS A 213 21.43 10.04 -8.10
CA HIS A 213 22.76 10.64 -8.23
C HIS A 213 23.11 11.10 -9.66
N SER A 214 22.49 10.53 -10.70
CA SER A 214 22.81 10.85 -12.10
C SER A 214 22.34 12.25 -12.59
N LYS A 215 22.13 13.22 -11.69
CA LYS A 215 21.68 14.60 -11.98
C LYS A 215 22.53 15.64 -11.27
#